data_AF-A0A2P5MYJ3-F1
#
_entry.id   AF-A0A2P5MYJ3-F1
#
_cell.length_a   1.000
_cell.length_b   1.000
_cell.length_c   1.000
_cell.angle_alpha   90.00
_cell.angle_beta   90.00
_cell.angle_gamma   90.00
#
_symmetry.space_group_name_H-M   'P 1'
#
loop_
_entity.id
_entity.type
_entity.pdbx_description
1 polymer ?
#
loop_
_entity_poly.entity_id
_entity_poly.type
_entity_poly.pdbx_seq_one_letter_code
_entity_poly.pdbx_strand_id
1 'polypeptide(L)'
;MKAILKDQFWRISQFSGRSGWIIQQIVKMNYPSFCDARYALMIDSDCLFFRDFDESDFIGTDDKKILLKQYPESESGMHRLYINGARKILKLAEGPSHFHYMAYPSVFFREYVLSLQQYIEQIYSDPWQKVFFDIGTISEHSIYGIFVEEVLKPKDLKIRIAPFNIGIWTDACLENSDLILNKVEQIIQKPNKHEQPFCLTIQSNIG
;
A
#
# COMPACT_ATOMS: atom_id res chain seq x y z
N MET A 1 -26.25 -18.68 -23.61
CA MET A 1 -26.29 -18.07 -22.27
C MET A 1 -25.17 -18.74 -21.45
N LYS A 2 -24.02 -18.06 -21.25
CA LYS A 2 -22.85 -18.67 -20.59
C LYS A 2 -23.10 -18.73 -19.08
N ALA A 3 -22.90 -19.90 -18.49
CA ALA A 3 -23.05 -20.13 -17.06
C ALA A 3 -22.09 -19.24 -16.27
N ILE A 4 -22.65 -18.44 -15.36
CA ILE A 4 -21.89 -17.64 -14.41
C ILE A 4 -21.47 -18.59 -13.29
N LEU A 5 -20.16 -18.76 -13.11
CA LEU A 5 -19.59 -19.57 -12.03
C LEU A 5 -19.97 -18.97 -10.66
N LYS A 6 -20.19 -19.83 -9.66
CA LYS A 6 -20.65 -19.51 -8.30
C LYS A 6 -19.86 -18.42 -7.57
N ASP A 7 -18.66 -18.10 -8.05
CA ASP A 7 -17.69 -17.25 -7.34
C ASP A 7 -17.67 -15.81 -7.87
N GLN A 8 -18.56 -15.48 -8.83
CA GLN A 8 -18.63 -14.17 -9.48
C GLN A 8 -19.93 -13.40 -9.18
N PHE A 9 -20.66 -13.79 -8.13
CA PHE A 9 -21.91 -13.11 -7.71
C PHE A 9 -21.72 -11.61 -7.45
N TRP A 10 -20.52 -11.17 -7.06
CA TRP A 10 -20.17 -9.76 -6.82
C TRP A 10 -20.26 -8.88 -8.09
N ARG A 11 -20.32 -9.46 -9.29
CA ARG A 11 -20.44 -8.72 -10.56
C ARG A 11 -21.86 -8.26 -10.92
N ILE A 12 -22.91 -8.70 -10.21
CA ILE A 12 -24.32 -8.48 -10.65
C ILE A 12 -25.23 -7.79 -9.60
N SER A 13 -24.70 -7.13 -8.58
CA SER A 13 -25.58 -6.41 -7.64
C SER A 13 -25.05 -5.00 -7.44
N GLN A 14 -25.80 -3.98 -7.88
CA GLN A 14 -26.03 -2.64 -7.29
C GLN A 14 -24.92 -1.91 -6.46
N PHE A 15 -23.68 -2.39 -6.50
CA PHE A 15 -22.52 -2.08 -5.67
C PHE A 15 -21.22 -2.12 -6.50
N SER A 16 -21.33 -2.17 -7.83
CA SER A 16 -20.19 -2.17 -8.75
C SER A 16 -19.39 -0.87 -8.59
N GLY A 17 -18.08 -1.00 -8.39
CA GLY A 17 -17.13 0.10 -8.20
C GLY A 17 -16.55 0.15 -6.78
N ARG A 18 -17.41 0.34 -5.76
CA ARG A 18 -16.96 0.45 -4.35
C ARG A 18 -16.67 -0.89 -3.68
N SER A 19 -17.46 -1.92 -3.97
CA SER A 19 -17.27 -3.25 -3.36
C SER A 19 -15.94 -3.89 -3.76
N GLY A 20 -15.53 -3.79 -5.02
CA GLY A 20 -14.27 -4.38 -5.49
C GLY A 20 -13.05 -3.74 -4.81
N TRP A 21 -12.99 -2.41 -4.76
CA TRP A 21 -11.88 -1.70 -4.13
C TRP A 21 -11.72 -2.05 -2.65
N ILE A 22 -12.77 -1.87 -1.84
CA ILE A 22 -12.64 -2.11 -0.38
C ILE A 22 -12.35 -3.58 -0.07
N ILE A 23 -12.90 -4.51 -0.86
CA ILE A 23 -12.62 -5.94 -0.70
C ILE A 23 -11.14 -6.24 -0.98
N GLN A 24 -10.51 -5.59 -1.96
CA GLN A 24 -9.06 -5.74 -2.18
C GLN A 24 -8.26 -5.30 -0.94
N GLN A 25 -8.65 -4.18 -0.31
CA GLN A 25 -8.00 -3.68 0.91
C GLN A 25 -8.14 -4.69 2.05
N ILE A 26 -9.35 -5.23 2.26
CA ILE A 26 -9.64 -6.25 3.28
C ILE A 26 -8.83 -7.52 3.01
N VAL A 27 -8.78 -7.99 1.76
CA VAL A 27 -8.03 -9.21 1.42
C VAL A 27 -6.53 -9.05 1.70
N LYS A 28 -5.92 -7.92 1.30
CA LYS A 28 -4.51 -7.61 1.59
C LYS A 28 -4.25 -7.56 3.10
N MET A 29 -5.16 -6.93 3.85
CA MET A 29 -5.05 -6.85 5.31
C MET A 29 -5.35 -8.18 6.02
N ASN A 30 -6.05 -9.11 5.40
CA ASN A 30 -6.38 -10.41 5.98
C ASN A 30 -5.28 -11.47 5.77
N TYR A 31 -4.15 -11.10 5.14
CA TYR A 31 -3.05 -12.03 4.91
C TYR A 31 -2.60 -12.82 6.15
N PRO A 32 -2.66 -12.26 7.39
CA PRO A 32 -2.22 -13.03 8.54
C PRO A 32 -3.06 -14.28 8.83
N SER A 33 -4.29 -14.35 8.30
CA SER A 33 -5.17 -15.51 8.50
C SER A 33 -4.79 -16.73 7.65
N PHE A 34 -3.98 -16.56 6.60
CA PHE A 34 -3.64 -17.62 5.64
C PHE A 34 -2.15 -17.73 5.31
N CYS A 35 -1.29 -16.90 5.91
CA CYS A 35 0.15 -16.92 5.69
C CYS A 35 0.91 -16.62 6.99
N ASP A 36 1.79 -17.53 7.41
CA ASP A 36 2.59 -17.42 8.64
C ASP A 36 3.95 -16.70 8.45
N ALA A 37 4.17 -16.06 7.30
CA ALA A 37 5.37 -15.27 7.07
C ALA A 37 5.48 -14.10 8.07
N ARG A 38 6.71 -13.76 8.46
CA ARG A 38 7.01 -12.64 9.39
C ARG A 38 6.51 -11.30 8.85
N TYR A 39 6.57 -11.14 7.53
CA TYR A 39 6.08 -9.98 6.82
C TYR A 39 5.63 -10.42 5.42
N ALA A 40 4.80 -9.59 4.80
CA ALA A 40 4.39 -9.74 3.42
C ALA A 40 4.81 -8.50 2.62
N LEU A 41 5.19 -8.73 1.36
CA LEU A 41 5.36 -7.66 0.39
C LEU A 41 4.04 -7.43 -0.32
N MET A 42 3.45 -6.25 -0.12
CA MET A 42 2.27 -5.80 -0.83
C MET A 42 2.70 -5.20 -2.17
N ILE A 43 2.38 -5.89 -3.25
CA ILE A 43 2.75 -5.55 -4.62
C ILE A 43 1.47 -5.49 -5.44
N ASP A 44 1.32 -4.40 -6.19
CA ASP A 44 0.23 -4.27 -7.16
C ASP A 44 0.61 -4.94 -8.49
N SER A 45 -0.39 -5.33 -9.28
CA SER A 45 -0.17 -6.07 -10.53
C SER A 45 0.50 -5.26 -11.64
N ASP A 46 0.58 -3.94 -11.48
CA ASP A 46 1.21 -2.98 -12.40
C ASP A 46 2.69 -2.68 -12.04
N CYS A 47 3.28 -3.51 -11.17
CA CYS A 47 4.68 -3.45 -10.79
C CYS A 47 5.58 -4.28 -11.75
N LEU A 48 6.60 -3.64 -12.30
CA LEU A 48 7.60 -4.22 -13.19
C LEU A 48 8.98 -4.21 -12.52
N PHE A 49 9.56 -5.38 -12.26
CA PHE A 49 10.88 -5.51 -11.64
C PHE A 49 11.98 -5.45 -12.71
N PHE A 50 12.99 -4.60 -12.49
CA PHE A 50 14.10 -4.40 -13.44
C PHE A 50 15.49 -4.75 -12.87
N ARG A 51 15.56 -5.18 -11.61
CA ARG A 51 16.75 -5.80 -11.02
C ARG A 51 16.36 -6.87 -10.00
N ASP A 52 17.29 -7.77 -9.71
CA ASP A 52 17.17 -8.70 -8.59
C ASP A 52 17.14 -7.95 -7.26
N PHE A 53 16.37 -8.48 -6.32
CA PHE A 53 16.24 -7.99 -4.95
C PHE A 53 16.16 -9.16 -3.97
N ASP A 54 16.45 -8.91 -2.70
CA ASP A 54 16.37 -9.92 -1.63
C ASP A 54 15.84 -9.32 -0.32
N GLU A 55 15.81 -10.09 0.77
CA GLU A 55 15.30 -9.65 2.08
C GLU A 55 16.03 -8.41 2.62
N SER A 56 17.33 -8.23 2.30
CA SER A 56 18.13 -7.10 2.76
C SER A 56 17.70 -5.76 2.13
N ASP A 57 16.95 -5.77 1.02
CA ASP A 57 16.33 -4.58 0.47
C ASP A 57 15.17 -4.08 1.36
N PHE A 58 14.50 -4.96 2.12
CA PHE A 58 13.27 -4.66 2.87
C PHE A 58 13.44 -4.57 4.38
N ILE A 59 14.34 -5.37 4.92
CA ILE A 59 14.74 -5.39 6.32
C ILE A 59 16.18 -4.93 6.29
N GLY A 60 16.42 -3.68 6.69
CA GLY A 60 17.77 -3.10 6.63
C GLY A 60 18.79 -3.99 7.33
N THR A 61 20.08 -3.75 7.09
CA THR A 61 21.17 -4.53 7.71
C THR A 61 21.18 -4.51 9.25
N ASP A 62 20.37 -3.66 9.87
CA ASP A 62 20.18 -3.51 11.31
C ASP A 62 18.95 -4.25 11.88
N ASP A 63 18.31 -5.13 11.09
CA ASP A 63 17.09 -5.89 11.43
C ASP A 63 15.90 -4.98 11.85
N LYS A 64 15.98 -3.70 11.48
CA LYS A 64 14.92 -2.73 11.76
C LYS A 64 13.78 -2.87 10.77
N LYS A 65 12.57 -2.74 11.30
CA LYS A 65 11.33 -2.77 10.52
C LYS A 65 11.16 -1.46 9.79
N ILE A 66 10.88 -1.53 8.49
CA ILE A 66 10.76 -0.36 7.63
C ILE A 66 9.29 0.00 7.41
N LEU A 67 8.97 1.28 7.52
CA LEU A 67 7.72 1.85 7.02
C LEU A 67 8.03 2.86 5.91
N LEU A 68 7.41 2.69 4.75
CA LEU A 68 7.58 3.57 3.61
C LEU A 68 6.66 4.77 3.72
N LYS A 69 7.21 5.98 3.56
CA LYS A 69 6.46 7.24 3.65
C LYS A 69 6.88 8.16 2.53
N GLN A 70 5.96 8.50 1.64
CA GLN A 70 6.21 9.35 0.48
C GLN A 70 5.68 10.77 0.70
N TYR A 71 6.44 11.73 0.19
CA TYR A 71 6.09 13.15 0.13
C TYR A 71 5.96 13.52 -1.35
N PRO A 72 4.75 13.44 -1.93
CA PRO A 72 4.59 13.69 -3.35
C PRO A 72 4.82 15.17 -3.67
N GLU A 73 5.42 15.47 -4.82
CA GLU A 73 5.62 16.85 -5.30
C GLU A 73 4.28 17.57 -5.53
N SER A 74 3.24 16.82 -5.92
CA SER A 74 1.86 17.28 -6.02
C SER A 74 0.91 16.32 -5.31
N GLU A 75 0.07 16.85 -4.44
CA GLU A 75 -0.88 16.06 -3.66
C GLU A 75 -2.13 15.74 -4.49
N SER A 76 -2.48 14.46 -4.62
CA SER A 76 -3.76 14.06 -5.19
C SER A 76 -4.88 14.20 -4.15
N GLY A 77 -6.08 14.63 -4.58
CA GLY A 77 -7.25 14.67 -3.70
C GLY A 77 -7.58 13.30 -3.09
N MET A 78 -7.27 12.21 -3.79
CA MET A 78 -7.49 10.85 -3.32
C MET A 78 -6.57 10.46 -2.17
N HIS A 79 -5.30 10.87 -2.19
CA HIS A 79 -4.37 10.57 -1.09
C HIS A 79 -4.86 11.19 0.23
N ARG A 80 -5.35 12.44 0.17
CA ARG A 80 -6.00 13.10 1.32
C ARG A 80 -7.20 12.32 1.83
N LEU A 81 -8.06 11.87 0.94
CA LEU A 81 -9.25 11.09 1.31
C LEU A 81 -8.86 9.80 2.03
N TYR A 82 -7.81 9.10 1.58
CA TYR A 82 -7.35 7.88 2.25
C TYR A 82 -6.69 8.15 3.60
N ILE A 83 -5.88 9.21 3.74
CA ILE A 83 -5.31 9.62 5.03
C ILE A 83 -6.44 9.97 6.00
N ASN A 84 -7.39 10.81 5.58
CA ASN A 84 -8.51 11.23 6.43
C ASN A 84 -9.42 10.06 6.79
N GLY A 85 -9.68 9.15 5.85
CA GLY A 85 -10.42 7.92 6.09
C GLY A 85 -9.74 7.05 7.15
N ALA A 86 -8.44 6.82 7.01
CA ALA A 86 -7.66 6.06 7.98
C ALA A 86 -7.66 6.72 9.38
N ARG A 87 -7.46 8.04 9.47
CA ARG A 87 -7.53 8.76 10.75
C ARG A 87 -8.91 8.64 11.41
N LYS A 88 -9.97 8.73 10.62
CA LYS A 88 -11.35 8.53 11.08
C LYS A 88 -11.57 7.13 11.64
N ILE A 89 -11.11 6.09 10.94
CA ILE A 89 -11.16 4.70 11.45
C ILE A 89 -10.38 4.60 12.76
N LEU A 90 -9.18 5.16 12.83
CA LEU A 90 -8.34 5.09 14.02
C LEU A 90 -8.79 6.02 15.16
N LYS A 91 -9.92 6.73 15.02
CA LYS A 91 -10.43 7.74 15.97
C LYS A 91 -9.37 8.78 16.36
N LEU A 92 -8.51 9.15 15.42
CA LEU A 92 -7.50 10.17 15.61
C LEU A 92 -8.04 11.56 15.26
N ALA A 93 -7.51 12.59 15.92
CA ALA A 93 -7.75 13.97 15.52
C ALA A 93 -7.27 14.21 14.07
N GLU A 94 -7.75 15.26 13.42
CA GLU A 94 -7.20 15.69 12.13
C GLU A 94 -5.68 15.87 12.22
N GLY A 95 -4.99 15.59 11.12
CA GLY A 95 -3.54 15.59 11.07
C GLY A 95 -3.04 15.91 9.67
N PRO A 96 -1.72 15.93 9.49
CA PRO A 96 -1.13 16.31 8.21
C PRO A 96 -1.50 15.31 7.11
N SER A 97 -1.78 15.82 5.91
CA SER A 97 -2.10 15.00 4.72
C SER A 97 -1.10 15.15 3.59
N HIS A 98 -0.06 15.96 3.76
CA HIS A 98 0.98 16.24 2.76
C HIS A 98 1.92 15.05 2.47
N PHE A 99 1.61 13.87 3.00
CA PHE A 99 2.35 12.62 2.80
C PHE A 99 1.37 11.46 2.63
N HIS A 100 1.86 10.34 2.12
CA HIS A 100 1.12 9.08 2.10
C HIS A 100 2.03 7.88 2.29
N TYR A 101 1.42 6.73 2.57
CA TYR A 101 2.11 5.46 2.77
C TYR A 101 1.94 4.51 1.57
N MET A 102 1.25 4.96 0.51
CA MET A 102 1.15 4.22 -0.76
C MET A 102 2.50 4.23 -1.46
N ALA A 103 3.24 3.15 -1.30
CA ALA A 103 4.55 2.91 -1.91
C ALA A 103 4.65 1.43 -2.27
N TYR A 104 5.36 1.10 -3.34
CA TYR A 104 5.40 -0.27 -3.86
C TYR A 104 6.85 -0.76 -4.05
N PRO A 105 7.14 -2.04 -3.79
CA PRO A 105 6.41 -2.90 -2.84
C PRO A 105 6.32 -2.25 -1.44
N SER A 106 5.26 -2.51 -0.67
CA SER A 106 5.21 -2.15 0.75
C SER A 106 5.47 -3.36 1.64
N VAL A 107 6.10 -3.14 2.80
CA VAL A 107 6.38 -4.19 3.78
C VAL A 107 5.34 -4.15 4.89
N PHE A 108 4.52 -5.20 4.99
CA PHE A 108 3.50 -5.33 6.02
C PHE A 108 3.96 -6.38 7.02
N PHE A 109 4.34 -5.96 8.22
CA PHE A 109 4.76 -6.87 9.28
C PHE A 109 3.55 -7.53 9.94
N ARG A 110 3.62 -8.85 10.14
CA ARG A 110 2.48 -9.67 10.55
C ARG A 110 1.90 -9.21 11.87
N GLU A 111 2.76 -9.01 12.86
CA GLU A 111 2.38 -8.57 14.18
C GLU A 111 1.80 -7.15 14.20
N TYR A 112 2.21 -6.28 13.27
CA TYR A 112 1.65 -4.92 13.15
C TYR A 112 0.27 -4.96 12.51
N VAL A 113 0.06 -5.80 11.51
CA VAL A 113 -1.26 -6.01 10.91
C VAL A 113 -2.22 -6.63 11.93
N LEU A 114 -1.80 -7.65 12.68
CA LEU A 114 -2.60 -8.24 13.75
C LEU A 114 -2.94 -7.21 14.84
N SER A 115 -1.96 -6.38 15.24
CA SER A 115 -2.19 -5.32 16.23
C SER A 115 -3.19 -4.27 15.72
N LEU A 116 -3.14 -3.92 14.43
CA LEU A 116 -4.10 -3.01 13.81
C LEU A 116 -5.52 -3.61 13.82
N GLN A 117 -5.66 -4.86 13.38
CA GLN A 117 -6.94 -5.58 13.40
C GLN A 117 -7.55 -5.59 14.80
N GLN A 118 -6.76 -5.99 15.80
CA GLN A 118 -7.17 -6.02 17.21
C GLN A 118 -7.54 -4.62 17.72
N TYR A 119 -6.75 -3.60 17.38
CA TYR A 119 -7.01 -2.22 17.78
C TYR A 119 -8.36 -1.72 17.24
N ILE A 120 -8.66 -1.99 15.97
CA ILE A 120 -9.95 -1.62 15.35
C ILE A 120 -11.10 -2.34 16.05
N GLU A 121 -10.98 -3.65 16.28
CA GLU A 121 -12.01 -4.43 16.97
C GLU A 121 -12.29 -3.91 18.37
N GLN A 122 -11.24 -3.51 19.11
CA GLN A 122 -11.38 -2.93 20.44
C GLN A 122 -12.14 -1.60 20.43
N ILE A 123 -11.80 -0.68 19.52
CA ILE A 123 -12.39 0.67 19.52
C ILE A 123 -13.81 0.72 18.91
N TYR A 124 -14.20 -0.28 18.10
CA TYR A 124 -15.54 -0.36 17.51
C TYR A 124 -16.44 -1.44 18.11
N SER A 125 -15.88 -2.43 18.81
CA SER A 125 -16.62 -3.63 19.27
C SER A 125 -17.30 -4.41 18.14
N ASP A 126 -16.74 -4.30 16.93
CA ASP A 126 -17.18 -4.95 15.69
C ASP A 126 -15.95 -5.62 15.03
N PRO A 127 -16.11 -6.71 14.25
CA PRO A 127 -15.02 -7.27 13.44
C PRO A 127 -14.39 -6.22 12.53
N TRP A 128 -13.06 -6.17 12.46
CA TRP A 128 -12.36 -5.09 11.73
C TRP A 128 -12.74 -5.01 10.24
N GLN A 129 -13.05 -6.15 9.61
CA GLN A 129 -13.48 -6.21 8.21
C GLN A 129 -14.79 -5.44 8.00
N LYS A 130 -15.72 -5.56 8.96
CA LYS A 130 -17.00 -4.87 8.92
C LYS A 130 -16.78 -3.35 9.02
N VAL A 131 -15.91 -2.91 9.93
CA VAL A 131 -15.55 -1.48 10.07
C VAL A 131 -14.99 -0.92 8.76
N PHE A 132 -14.10 -1.66 8.10
CA PHE A 132 -13.53 -1.25 6.81
C PHE A 132 -14.59 -1.16 5.72
N PHE A 133 -15.45 -2.18 5.64
CA PHE A 133 -16.52 -2.25 4.67
C PHE A 133 -17.52 -1.09 4.81
N ASP A 134 -17.92 -0.77 6.04
CA ASP A 134 -18.92 0.26 6.32
C ASP A 134 -18.40 1.69 6.04
N ILE A 135 -17.09 1.92 6.20
CA ILE A 135 -16.47 3.25 6.00
C ILE A 135 -16.04 3.47 4.55
N GLY A 136 -15.57 2.42 3.86
CA GLY A 136 -15.40 2.33 2.40
C GLY A 136 -14.28 3.15 1.76
N THR A 137 -13.95 4.34 2.29
CA THR A 137 -12.92 5.23 1.71
C THR A 137 -11.60 5.12 2.46
N ILE A 138 -10.86 4.03 2.23
CA ILE A 138 -9.51 3.81 2.77
C ILE A 138 -8.60 3.11 1.76
N SER A 139 -7.29 3.23 2.01
CA SER A 139 -6.25 2.37 1.46
C SER A 139 -5.63 1.61 2.64
N GLU A 140 -5.37 0.33 2.45
CA GLU A 140 -4.58 -0.54 3.33
C GLU A 140 -3.24 0.09 3.70
N HIS A 141 -2.55 0.71 2.74
CA HIS A 141 -1.29 1.40 2.98
C HIS A 141 -1.46 2.57 3.95
N SER A 142 -2.45 3.43 3.71
CA SER A 142 -2.68 4.61 4.55
C SER A 142 -3.04 4.24 5.98
N ILE A 143 -3.95 3.27 6.19
CA ILE A 143 -4.35 2.87 7.54
C ILE A 143 -3.24 2.12 8.27
N TYR A 144 -2.51 1.24 7.59
CA TYR A 144 -1.36 0.56 8.15
C TYR A 144 -0.28 1.56 8.58
N GLY A 145 0.09 2.49 7.70
CA GLY A 145 1.14 3.46 7.98
C GLY A 145 0.79 4.42 9.12
N ILE A 146 -0.42 4.99 9.13
CA ILE A 146 -0.86 5.86 10.23
C ILE A 146 -0.91 5.08 11.54
N PHE A 147 -1.44 3.85 11.53
CA PHE A 147 -1.47 3.03 12.74
C PHE A 147 -0.06 2.76 13.28
N VAL A 148 0.86 2.32 12.42
CA VAL A 148 2.22 1.98 12.83
C VAL A 148 2.95 3.22 13.37
N GLU A 149 2.86 4.36 12.68
CA GLU A 149 3.58 5.58 13.06
C GLU A 149 2.96 6.32 14.26
N GLU A 150 1.63 6.41 14.35
CA GLU A 150 0.97 7.29 15.33
C GLU A 150 0.34 6.55 16.53
N VAL A 151 -0.09 5.31 16.33
CA VAL A 151 -0.78 4.51 17.35
C VAL A 151 0.17 3.51 17.99
N LEU A 152 0.75 2.61 17.20
CA LEU A 152 1.61 1.53 17.68
C LEU A 152 2.98 2.04 18.16
N LYS A 153 3.58 2.98 17.41
CA LYS A 153 4.87 3.63 17.73
C LYS A 153 5.97 2.63 18.17
N PRO A 154 6.31 1.62 17.33
CA PRO A 154 7.38 0.70 17.69
C PRO A 154 8.72 1.44 17.81
N LYS A 155 9.52 1.06 18.81
CA LYS A 155 10.81 1.73 19.11
C LYS A 155 11.82 1.62 17.97
N ASP A 156 11.83 0.49 17.27
CA ASP A 156 12.82 0.17 16.23
C ASP A 156 12.28 0.42 14.81
N LEU A 157 11.25 1.25 14.69
CA LEU A 157 10.69 1.62 13.39
C LEU A 157 11.62 2.55 12.64
N LYS A 158 11.98 2.17 11.42
CA LYS A 158 12.72 3.01 10.47
C LYS A 158 11.77 3.55 9.41
N ILE A 159 11.59 4.87 9.37
CA ILE A 159 10.87 5.51 8.26
C ILE A 159 11.81 5.62 7.06
N ARG A 160 11.40 5.06 5.93
CA ARG A 160 12.11 5.17 4.65
C ARG A 160 11.32 6.06 3.71
N ILE A 161 11.94 7.17 3.31
CA ILE A 161 11.30 8.16 2.42
C ILE A 161 11.49 7.79 0.94
N ALA A 162 12.64 7.21 0.59
CA ALA A 162 12.92 6.76 -0.76
C ALA A 162 12.22 5.42 -1.03
N PRO A 163 11.19 5.36 -1.88
CA PRO A 163 10.48 4.11 -2.14
C PRO A 163 11.32 3.11 -2.94
N PHE A 164 10.86 1.87 -2.96
CA PHE A 164 11.46 0.80 -3.75
C PHE A 164 11.04 0.84 -5.23
N ASN A 165 10.00 1.62 -5.54
CA ASN A 165 9.54 1.85 -6.90
C ASN A 165 9.86 3.25 -7.44
N ILE A 166 10.00 3.31 -8.76
CA ILE A 166 9.83 4.53 -9.54
C ILE A 166 8.36 4.60 -9.93
N GLY A 167 7.63 5.58 -9.40
CA GLY A 167 6.25 5.83 -9.82
C GLY A 167 6.21 6.65 -11.10
N ILE A 168 5.45 6.20 -12.08
CA ILE A 168 5.16 6.95 -13.31
C ILE A 168 3.66 7.10 -13.43
N TRP A 169 3.22 8.36 -13.34
CA TRP A 169 1.84 8.76 -13.57
C TRP A 169 1.73 9.26 -15.00
N THR A 170 0.89 8.62 -15.81
CA THR A 170 0.68 9.02 -17.20
C THR A 170 -0.79 9.11 -17.55
N ASP A 171 -1.20 10.26 -18.10
CA ASP A 171 -2.56 10.52 -18.58
C ASP A 171 -2.81 9.92 -19.98
N ALA A 172 -1.76 9.49 -20.68
CA ALA A 172 -1.81 8.94 -22.03
C ALA A 172 -1.01 7.63 -22.15
N CYS A 173 -1.41 6.77 -23.09
CA CYS A 173 -0.74 5.51 -23.42
C CYS A 173 0.76 5.70 -23.70
N LEU A 174 1.66 5.43 -22.74
CA LEU A 174 3.11 5.18 -22.94
C LEU A 174 3.84 6.02 -24.02
N GLU A 175 3.41 7.25 -24.32
CA GLU A 175 3.94 8.02 -25.46
C GLU A 175 5.42 8.40 -25.27
N ASN A 176 5.96 8.24 -24.05
CA ASN A 176 7.34 8.50 -23.69
C ASN A 176 8.06 7.27 -23.11
N SER A 177 7.80 6.06 -23.62
CA SER A 177 8.47 4.84 -23.18
C SER A 177 10.01 4.93 -23.18
N ASP A 178 10.61 5.63 -24.15
CA ASP A 178 12.07 5.85 -24.19
C ASP A 178 12.59 6.66 -22.99
N LEU A 179 11.85 7.67 -22.52
CA LEU A 179 12.24 8.44 -21.33
C LEU A 179 12.20 7.56 -20.07
N ILE A 180 11.21 6.67 -19.99
CA ILE A 180 11.05 5.70 -18.90
C ILE A 180 12.24 4.74 -18.89
N LEU A 181 12.57 4.18 -20.05
CA LEU A 181 13.70 3.25 -20.20
C LEU A 181 15.03 3.91 -19.85
N ASN A 182 15.29 5.13 -20.35
CA ASN A 182 16.49 5.89 -20.01
C ASN A 182 16.64 6.13 -18.50
N LYS A 183 15.53 6.44 -17.80
CA LYS A 183 15.53 6.63 -16.35
C LYS A 183 15.83 5.33 -15.59
N VAL A 184 15.29 4.21 -16.05
CA VAL A 184 15.57 2.87 -15.51
C VAL A 184 17.04 2.51 -15.71
N GLU A 185 17.59 2.72 -16.91
CA GLU A 185 19.00 2.45 -17.24
C GLU A 185 19.96 3.25 -16.35
N GLN A 186 19.70 4.55 -16.13
CA GLN A 186 20.50 5.38 -15.23
C GLN A 186 20.49 4.88 -13.78
N ILE A 187 19.38 4.27 -13.34
CA ILE A 187 19.27 3.73 -11.98
C ILE A 187 20.04 2.42 -11.86
N ILE A 188 19.92 1.52 -12.85
CA ILE A 188 20.65 0.24 -12.90
C ILE A 188 22.17 0.46 -12.85
N GLN A 189 22.67 1.56 -13.42
CA GLN A 189 24.11 1.86 -13.48
C GLN A 189 24.70 2.42 -12.16
N LYS A 190 23.89 2.69 -11.13
CA LYS A 190 24.39 3.26 -9.87
C LYS A 190 25.09 2.19 -9.00
N PRO A 191 26.13 2.54 -8.23
CA PRO A 191 26.94 1.55 -7.50
C PRO A 191 26.30 0.98 -6.22
N ASN A 192 25.41 1.72 -5.54
CA ASN A 192 24.81 1.26 -4.27
C ASN A 192 23.46 0.57 -4.50
N LYS A 193 23.46 -0.75 -4.74
CA LYS A 193 22.28 -1.53 -5.14
C LYS A 193 21.12 -1.46 -4.13
N HIS A 194 21.38 -1.52 -2.83
CA HIS A 194 20.35 -1.64 -1.78
C HIS A 194 19.56 -0.35 -1.48
N GLU A 195 20.05 0.80 -1.94
CA GLU A 195 19.32 2.07 -1.82
C GLU A 195 18.55 2.44 -3.09
N GLN A 196 18.78 1.69 -4.18
CA GLN A 196 18.15 1.97 -5.45
C GLN A 196 16.78 1.32 -5.56
N PRO A 197 15.82 2.01 -6.21
CA PRO A 197 14.59 1.37 -6.66
C PRO A 197 14.91 0.13 -7.52
N PHE A 198 14.03 -0.86 -7.45
CA PHE A 198 14.10 -2.08 -8.26
C PHE A 198 12.81 -2.40 -9.00
N CYS A 199 11.79 -1.59 -8.75
CA CYS A 199 10.48 -1.73 -9.33
C CYS A 199 10.10 -0.45 -10.06
N LEU A 200 9.38 -0.59 -11.16
CA LEU A 200 8.68 0.48 -11.84
C LEU A 200 7.18 0.25 -11.61
N THR A 201 6.44 1.30 -11.26
CA THR A 201 4.97 1.23 -11.17
C THR A 201 4.41 2.24 -12.15
N ILE A 202 3.60 1.75 -13.11
CA ILE A 202 2.98 2.60 -14.13
C ILE A 202 1.51 2.72 -13.79
N GLN A 203 1.09 3.89 -13.32
CA GLN A 203 -0.28 4.16 -12.93
C GLN A 203 -0.89 5.15 -13.92
N SER A 204 -2.08 4.83 -14.42
CA SER A 204 -2.88 5.75 -15.23
C SER A 204 -4.01 6.32 -14.39
N ASN A 205 -4.35 7.59 -14.61
CA ASN A 205 -5.52 8.25 -13.99
C ASN A 205 -6.85 7.76 -14.58
N ILE A 206 -6.89 6.60 -15.25
CA ILE A 206 -8.12 6.05 -15.81
C ILE A 206 -8.92 5.42 -14.67
N GLY A 207 -9.60 6.30 -13.92
CA GLY A 207 -10.72 5.94 -13.05
C GLY A 207 -11.97 5.60 -13.84
#